data_AF-A0A086SY95-F1
#
_entry.id   AF-A0A086SY95-F1
#
_cell.length_a   1.000
_cell.length_b   1.000
_cell.length_c   1.000
_cell.angle_alpha   90.00
_cell.angle_beta   90.00
_cell.angle_gamma   90.00
#
_symmetry.space_group_name_H-M   'P 1'
#
loop_
_entity.id
_entity.type
_entity.pdbx_description
1 polymer ?
#
loop_
_entity_poly.entity_id
_entity_poly.type
_entity_poly.pdbx_seq_one_letter_code
_entity_poly.pdbx_strand_id
1 'polypeptide(L)'
;MTQPILAIEEDKSKPSPKAVANLLPCRVHHDGLVDPLDGYWTPTKSEDGVNIAYFRGRKLKGKTVTLPEEYRGVLVERKADEQQKPPIPEDGEGQPVDIGGLQVTAGFDEMVVWGHESVASAEADPYIRSVEEWLQVAEQVCTDKRSDELGEKKG
;
A
#
# COMPACT_ATOMS: atom_id res chain seq x y z
N MET A 1 -13.23 -24.39 7.74
CA MET A 1 -13.20 -22.98 7.32
C MET A 1 -12.04 -22.34 8.07
N THR A 2 -10.95 -21.98 7.38
CA THR A 2 -9.79 -21.34 8.01
C THR A 2 -10.15 -19.91 8.35
N GLN A 3 -10.06 -19.52 9.63
CA GLN A 3 -10.31 -18.13 10.03
C GLN A 3 -9.11 -17.25 9.64
N PRO A 4 -9.34 -16.02 9.13
CA PRO A 4 -8.27 -15.12 8.72
C PRO A 4 -7.51 -14.58 9.93
N ILE A 5 -6.18 -14.46 9.81
CA ILE A 5 -5.28 -13.94 10.85
C ILE A 5 -5.32 -12.41 10.93
N LEU A 6 -5.77 -11.75 9.87
CA LEU A 6 -5.84 -10.30 9.73
C LEU A 6 -7.08 -9.93 8.92
N ALA A 7 -7.84 -8.93 9.37
CA ALA A 7 -9.01 -8.42 8.65
C ALA A 7 -8.83 -6.94 8.34
N ILE A 8 -9.04 -6.55 7.09
CA ILE A 8 -9.06 -5.16 6.65
C ILE A 8 -10.51 -4.72 6.58
N GLU A 9 -10.86 -3.69 7.35
CA GLU A 9 -12.20 -3.15 7.46
C GLU A 9 -12.25 -1.73 6.88
N GLU A 10 -13.18 -1.52 5.95
CA GLU A 10 -13.53 -0.21 5.43
C GLU A 10 -14.85 0.25 6.05
N ASP A 11 -14.88 1.49 6.53
CA ASP A 11 -16.11 2.11 6.97
C ASP A 11 -16.95 2.52 5.75
N LYS A 12 -17.90 1.68 5.37
CA LYS A 12 -18.80 1.92 4.22
C LYS A 12 -19.65 3.17 4.36
N SER A 13 -19.74 3.77 5.55
CA SER A 13 -20.53 4.99 5.79
C SER A 13 -19.82 6.27 5.35
N LYS A 14 -18.49 6.22 5.13
CA LYS A 14 -17.69 7.39 4.73
C LYS A 14 -16.70 7.03 3.63
N PRO A 15 -16.62 7.81 2.53
CA PRO A 15 -15.56 7.63 1.56
C PRO A 15 -14.21 7.92 2.23
N SER A 16 -13.25 7.00 2.09
CA SER A 16 -11.88 7.22 2.57
C SER A 16 -11.25 8.41 1.83
N PRO A 17 -10.54 9.32 2.52
CA PRO A 17 -9.83 10.40 1.88
C PRO A 17 -8.77 9.88 0.89
N LYS A 18 -8.50 10.67 -0.17
CA LYS A 18 -7.39 10.41 -1.07
C LYS A 18 -6.10 10.97 -0.48
N ALA A 19 -5.07 10.14 -0.41
CA ALA A 19 -3.73 10.51 0.01
C ALA A 19 -2.74 10.43 -1.17
N VAL A 20 -1.60 11.11 -1.03
CA VAL A 20 -0.48 11.00 -1.96
C VAL A 20 0.66 10.28 -1.25
N ALA A 21 0.96 9.06 -1.69
CA ALA A 21 2.07 8.27 -1.13
C ALA A 21 3.41 8.81 -1.64
N ASN A 22 4.28 9.27 -0.75
CA ASN A 22 5.60 9.80 -1.09
C ASN A 22 6.69 8.85 -0.56
N LEU A 23 7.42 8.21 -1.46
CA LEU A 23 8.54 7.34 -1.10
C LEU A 23 9.86 8.10 -1.18
N LEU A 24 10.43 8.45 -0.03
CA LEU A 24 11.66 9.23 0.06
C LEU A 24 12.92 8.34 -0.01
N PRO A 25 14.04 8.83 -0.59
CA PRO A 25 15.30 8.08 -0.66
C PRO A 25 16.09 8.19 0.65
N CYS A 26 15.39 8.19 1.79
CA CYS A 26 15.99 8.26 3.12
C CYS A 26 15.03 7.70 4.17
N ARG A 27 15.60 7.33 5.31
CA ARG A 27 14.81 6.90 6.47
C ARG A 27 14.57 8.10 7.39
N VAL A 28 13.30 8.34 7.70
CA VAL A 28 12.90 9.25 8.79
C VAL A 28 12.67 8.39 10.02
N HIS A 29 13.31 8.73 11.15
CA HIS A 29 13.18 7.97 12.40
C HIS A 29 11.93 8.31 13.21
N HIS A 30 11.30 9.43 12.89
CA HIS A 30 10.07 9.87 13.53
C HIS A 30 8.87 9.26 12.81
N ASP A 31 8.07 8.52 13.56
CA ASP A 31 6.80 7.96 13.11
C ASP A 31 5.66 8.74 13.78
N GLY A 32 4.93 9.55 13.01
CA GLY A 32 3.83 10.38 13.51
C GLY A 32 3.48 11.54 12.58
N LEU A 33 2.46 12.31 12.98
CA LEU A 33 2.03 13.49 12.24
C LEU A 33 3.14 14.55 12.20
N VAL A 34 3.28 15.20 11.05
CA VAL A 34 4.25 16.27 10.81
C VAL A 34 3.47 17.51 10.39
N ASP A 35 2.89 18.20 11.38
CA ASP A 35 2.18 19.45 11.17
C ASP A 35 2.96 20.64 11.75
N PRO A 36 3.03 21.78 11.03
CA PRO A 36 2.51 22.00 9.68
C PRO A 36 3.46 21.45 8.60
N LEU A 37 2.91 20.73 7.61
CA LEU A 37 3.65 20.30 6.41
C LEU A 37 3.84 21.46 5.41
N ASP A 38 2.90 22.40 5.42
CA ASP A 38 2.87 23.58 4.56
C ASP A 38 4.13 24.44 4.79
N GLY A 39 4.86 24.69 3.69
CA GLY A 39 6.11 25.46 3.70
C GLY A 39 7.39 24.62 3.86
N TYR A 40 7.29 23.37 4.34
CA TYR A 40 8.45 22.46 4.44
C TYR A 40 8.50 21.44 3.30
N TRP A 41 7.35 21.04 2.80
CA TRP A 41 7.23 20.08 1.70
C TRP A 41 6.27 20.61 0.66
N THR A 42 6.81 21.05 -0.48
CA THR A 42 6.00 21.59 -1.57
C THR A 42 6.52 21.08 -2.91
N PRO A 43 6.18 19.82 -3.27
CA PRO A 43 6.48 19.28 -4.59
C PRO A 43 5.94 20.18 -5.70
N THR A 44 6.78 20.51 -6.68
CA THR A 44 6.40 21.27 -7.87
C THR A 44 6.65 20.42 -9.10
N LYS A 45 5.73 20.47 -10.07
CA LYS A 45 5.87 19.70 -11.31
C LYS A 45 6.66 20.53 -12.33
N SER A 46 7.77 19.96 -12.82
CA SER A 46 8.58 20.55 -13.89
C SER A 46 7.86 20.41 -15.24
N GLU A 47 8.30 21.16 -16.26
CA GLU A 47 7.79 21.07 -17.64
C GLU A 47 7.90 19.64 -18.21
N ASP A 48 8.95 18.91 -17.82
CA ASP A 48 9.17 17.50 -18.21
C ASP A 48 8.28 16.49 -17.46
N GLY A 49 7.34 16.96 -16.63
CA GLY A 49 6.45 16.12 -15.82
C GLY A 49 7.09 15.50 -14.57
N VAL A 50 8.36 15.79 -14.30
CA VAL A 50 9.10 15.35 -13.10
C VAL A 50 8.74 16.22 -11.89
N ASN A 51 8.45 15.61 -10.74
CA ASN A 51 8.25 16.34 -9.50
C ASN A 51 9.60 16.78 -8.91
N ILE A 52 9.68 18.01 -8.43
CA ILE A 52 10.87 18.57 -7.79
C ILE A 52 10.48 19.04 -6.38
N ALA A 53 11.22 18.57 -5.39
CA ALA A 53 11.09 18.98 -4.00
C ALA A 53 12.47 19.08 -3.35
N TYR A 54 12.55 19.81 -2.24
CA TYR A 54 13.76 19.90 -1.43
C TYR A 54 13.48 19.33 -0.05
N PHE A 55 14.28 18.36 0.37
CA PHE A 55 14.17 17.78 1.70
C PHE A 55 15.49 17.95 2.43
N ARG A 56 15.48 18.63 3.58
CA ARG A 56 16.69 18.89 4.39
C ARG A 56 17.84 19.52 3.57
N GLY A 57 17.50 20.42 2.64
CA GLY A 57 18.46 21.09 1.75
C GLY A 57 18.93 20.25 0.56
N ARG A 58 18.45 19.01 0.38
CA ARG A 58 18.80 18.15 -0.75
C ARG A 58 17.71 18.19 -1.82
N LYS A 59 18.11 18.32 -3.08
CA LYS A 59 17.20 18.30 -4.22
C LYS A 59 16.76 16.88 -4.51
N LEU A 60 15.45 16.66 -4.52
CA LEU A 60 14.83 15.40 -4.89
C LEU A 60 14.10 15.55 -6.22
N LYS A 61 14.19 14.51 -7.05
CA LYS A 61 13.40 14.38 -8.29
C LYS A 61 12.48 13.18 -8.16
N GLY A 62 11.18 13.42 -8.25
CA GLY A 62 10.12 12.42 -8.07
C GLY A 62 9.52 11.99 -9.39
N LYS A 63 9.41 10.68 -9.61
CA LYS A 63 8.60 10.09 -10.68
C LYS A 63 7.25 9.67 -10.09
N THR A 64 6.16 10.13 -10.69
CA THR A 64 4.82 9.61 -10.36
C THR A 64 4.64 8.25 -11.02
N VAL A 65 4.22 7.27 -10.23
CA VAL A 65 3.89 5.90 -10.66
C VAL A 65 2.43 5.66 -10.31
N THR A 66 1.62 5.43 -11.33
CA THR A 66 0.20 5.08 -11.19
C THR A 66 0.07 3.58 -10.94
N LEU A 67 -0.81 3.20 -10.03
CA LEU A 67 -1.18 1.80 -9.86
C LEU A 67 -1.99 1.34 -11.09
N PRO A 68 -1.89 0.05 -11.49
CA PRO A 68 -2.75 -0.49 -12.54
C PRO A 68 -4.24 -0.41 -12.13
N GLU A 69 -5.15 -0.38 -13.12
CA GLU A 69 -6.59 -0.09 -12.89
C GLU A 69 -7.28 -1.12 -11.97
N GLU A 70 -6.76 -2.34 -11.92
CA GLU A 70 -7.27 -3.44 -11.11
C GLU A 70 -6.82 -3.34 -9.64
N TYR A 71 -5.90 -2.43 -9.33
CA TYR A 71 -5.29 -2.28 -8.03
C TYR A 71 -5.62 -0.93 -7.40
N ARG A 72 -5.68 -0.92 -6.07
CA ARG A 72 -5.85 0.30 -5.27
C ARG A 72 -4.93 0.26 -4.06
N GLY A 73 -4.30 1.39 -3.76
CA GLY A 73 -3.53 1.58 -2.55
C GLY A 73 -4.43 1.94 -1.37
N VAL A 74 -4.18 1.35 -0.21
CA VAL A 74 -4.87 1.67 1.04
C VAL A 74 -3.87 1.93 2.16
N LEU A 75 -4.11 2.98 2.93
CA LEU A 75 -3.47 3.20 4.22
C LEU A 75 -4.36 2.57 5.29
N VAL A 76 -3.73 1.76 6.12
CA VAL A 76 -4.39 1.02 7.19
C VAL A 76 -3.74 1.35 8.51
N GLU A 77 -4.55 1.56 9.53
CA GLU A 77 -4.11 1.66 10.92
C GLU A 77 -4.64 0.45 11.68
N ARG A 78 -3.83 -0.07 12.61
CA ARG A 78 -4.35 -1.05 13.56
C ARG A 78 -5.43 -0.37 14.38
N LYS A 79 -6.59 -1.01 14.49
CA LYS A 79 -7.52 -0.61 15.55
C LYS A 79 -6.74 -0.77 16.85
N ALA A 80 -6.62 0.32 17.60
CA ALA A 80 -6.11 0.22 18.95
C ALA A 80 -7.03 -0.76 19.66
N ASP A 81 -6.50 -1.93 20.00
CA ASP A 81 -7.22 -2.87 20.84
C ASP A 81 -7.57 -2.10 22.13
N GLU A 82 -8.83 -1.67 22.27
CA GLU A 82 -9.45 -1.78 23.58
C GLU A 82 -9.12 -3.19 24.01
N GLN A 83 -8.32 -3.35 25.06
CA GLN A 83 -7.86 -4.64 25.52
C GLN A 83 -9.08 -5.54 25.73
N GLN A 84 -9.46 -6.31 24.71
CA GLN A 84 -10.40 -7.39 24.86
C GLN A 84 -9.61 -8.48 25.54
N LYS A 85 -9.55 -8.35 26.87
CA LYS A 85 -9.17 -9.41 27.78
C LYS A 85 -9.87 -10.67 27.27
N PRO A 86 -9.15 -11.74 26.92
CA PRO A 86 -9.78 -12.91 26.34
C PRO A 86 -10.87 -13.38 27.31
N PRO A 87 -12.10 -13.67 26.83
CA PRO A 87 -13.04 -14.42 27.65
C PRO A 87 -12.36 -15.76 27.91
N ILE A 88 -12.04 -16.02 29.18
CA ILE A 88 -11.52 -17.31 29.63
C ILE A 88 -12.62 -18.32 29.27
N PRO A 89 -12.36 -19.32 28.41
CA PRO A 89 -13.32 -20.37 28.18
C PRO A 89 -13.34 -21.24 29.45
N GLU A 90 -14.46 -21.26 30.18
CA GLU A 90 -14.80 -22.45 30.95
C GLU A 90 -15.15 -23.54 29.92
N ASP A 91 -14.27 -24.52 29.81
CA ASP A 91 -14.43 -25.78 29.08
C ASP A 91 -14.67 -25.69 27.56
N GLY A 92 -13.56 -25.74 26.80
CA GLY A 92 -13.59 -26.07 25.36
C GLY A 92 -12.24 -25.83 24.69
N GLU A 93 -11.63 -26.90 24.16
CA GLU A 93 -10.36 -26.85 23.43
C GLU A 93 -10.48 -26.00 22.16
N GLY A 94 -10.17 -24.72 22.27
CA GLY A 94 -10.05 -23.78 21.16
C GLY A 94 -9.41 -22.49 21.63
N GLN A 95 -8.14 -22.26 21.29
CA GLN A 95 -7.49 -20.98 21.55
C GLN A 95 -8.22 -19.90 20.73
N PRO A 96 -8.70 -18.80 21.33
CA PRO A 96 -9.25 -17.69 20.56
C PRO A 96 -8.11 -17.09 19.74
N VAL A 97 -8.22 -17.21 18.42
CA VAL A 97 -7.27 -16.58 17.49
C VAL A 97 -7.62 -15.11 17.46
N ASP A 98 -6.75 -14.27 18.02
CA ASP A 98 -6.89 -12.83 18.00
C ASP A 98 -6.76 -12.34 16.55
N ILE A 99 -7.88 -11.88 15.98
CA ILE A 99 -7.92 -11.37 14.61
C ILE A 99 -7.46 -9.91 14.69
N GLY A 100 -6.23 -9.64 14.26
CA GLY A 100 -5.72 -8.27 14.19
C GLY A 100 -6.55 -7.45 13.21
N GLY A 101 -7.39 -6.55 13.73
CA GLY A 101 -8.24 -5.66 12.93
C GLY A 101 -7.46 -4.47 12.39
N LEU A 102 -7.50 -4.27 11.07
CA LEU A 102 -6.97 -3.10 10.38
C LEU A 102 -8.10 -2.23 9.86
N GLN A 103 -8.09 -0.94 10.16
CA GLN A 103 -9.04 0.02 9.62
C GLN A 103 -8.41 0.83 8.49
N VAL A 104 -9.08 0.93 7.35
CA VAL A 104 -8.64 1.81 6.26
C VAL A 104 -8.85 3.27 6.64
N THR A 105 -7.79 4.06 6.59
CA THR A 105 -7.80 5.49 6.92
C THR A 105 -7.71 6.40 5.69
N ALA A 106 -7.07 5.94 4.62
CA ALA A 106 -7.00 6.66 3.35
C ALA A 106 -6.77 5.69 2.17
N GLY A 107 -7.05 6.14 0.95
CA GLY A 107 -6.70 5.43 -0.28
C GLY A 107 -5.78 6.25 -1.18
N PHE A 108 -5.05 5.60 -2.06
CA PHE A 108 -4.25 6.26 -3.09
C PHE A 108 -4.23 5.45 -4.38
N ASP A 109 -4.22 6.14 -5.51
CA ASP A 109 -4.21 5.54 -6.85
C ASP A 109 -2.81 5.70 -7.50
N GLU A 110 -1.98 6.56 -6.93
CA GLU A 110 -0.64 6.86 -7.41
C GLU A 110 0.33 7.06 -6.24
N MET A 111 1.61 6.82 -6.50
CA MET A 111 2.70 7.10 -5.58
C MET A 111 3.80 7.89 -6.28
N VAL A 112 4.53 8.71 -5.51
CA VAL A 112 5.68 9.46 -6.01
C VAL A 112 6.95 8.85 -5.44
N VAL A 113 7.79 8.30 -6.31
CA VAL A 113 9.09 7.73 -5.96
C VAL A 113 10.17 8.78 -6.15
N TRP A 114 10.83 9.17 -5.07
CA TRP A 114 11.81 10.25 -5.04
C TRP A 114 13.25 9.73 -5.10
N GLY A 115 14.03 10.25 -6.05
CA GLY A 115 15.47 10.01 -6.16
C GLY A 115 16.29 11.25 -5.78
N HIS A 116 17.52 11.03 -5.32
CA HIS A 116 18.46 12.11 -5.02
C HIS A 116 19.08 12.64 -6.33
N GLU A 117 18.81 13.90 -6.67
CA GLU A 117 19.28 14.63 -7.87
C GLU A 117 19.00 13.99 -9.25
N SER A 118 18.48 12.77 -9.26
CA SER A 118 18.18 11.93 -10.42
C SER A 118 16.76 11.38 -10.30
N VAL A 119 16.12 11.16 -11.45
CA VAL A 119 14.78 10.58 -11.51
C VAL A 119 14.92 9.08 -11.31
N ALA A 120 14.13 8.50 -10.41
CA ALA A 120 14.09 7.06 -10.21
C ALA A 120 13.53 6.37 -11.47
N SER A 121 14.19 5.29 -11.90
CA SER A 121 13.80 4.48 -13.06
C SER A 121 13.50 3.04 -12.62
N ALA A 122 12.74 2.29 -13.41
CA ALA A 122 12.46 0.87 -13.16
C ALA A 122 13.75 0.01 -13.17
N GLU A 123 14.82 0.48 -13.82
CA GLU A 123 16.11 -0.20 -13.84
C GLU A 123 16.80 -0.19 -12.47
N ALA A 124 16.68 0.93 -11.75
CA ALA A 124 17.42 1.21 -10.52
C ALA A 124 16.55 1.13 -9.25
N ASP A 125 15.24 1.36 -9.36
CA ASP A 125 14.34 1.44 -8.23
C ASP A 125 13.40 0.22 -8.15
N PRO A 126 13.49 -0.59 -7.08
CA PRO A 126 12.70 -1.80 -6.96
C PRO A 126 11.20 -1.54 -6.80
N TYR A 127 10.78 -0.38 -6.30
CA TYR A 127 9.36 -0.07 -6.12
C TYR A 127 8.69 0.25 -7.44
N ILE A 128 9.38 1.00 -8.30
CA ILE A 128 8.93 1.27 -9.67
C ILE A 128 8.83 -0.05 -10.44
N ARG A 129 9.89 -0.86 -10.40
CA ARG A 129 9.88 -2.18 -11.04
C ARG A 129 8.76 -3.07 -10.51
N SER A 130 8.48 -3.03 -9.22
CA SER A 130 7.43 -3.87 -8.63
C SER A 130 6.05 -3.50 -9.17
N VAL A 131 5.74 -2.22 -9.31
CA VAL A 131 4.45 -1.77 -9.82
C VAL A 131 4.34 -1.97 -11.34
N GLU A 132 5.40 -1.65 -12.09
CA GLU A 132 5.38 -1.71 -13.55
C GLU A 132 5.52 -3.15 -14.10
N GLU A 133 6.27 -4.02 -13.44
CA GLU A 133 6.58 -5.37 -13.96
C GLU A 133 6.02 -6.49 -13.06
N TRP A 134 6.29 -6.44 -11.76
CA TRP A 134 5.98 -7.57 -10.87
C TRP A 134 4.48 -7.82 -10.72
N LEU A 135 3.66 -6.78 -10.61
CA LEU A 135 2.19 -6.94 -10.49
C LEU A 135 1.61 -7.70 -11.69
N GLN A 136 2.08 -7.41 -12.90
CA GLN A 136 1.63 -8.07 -14.13
C GLN A 136 2.05 -9.54 -14.16
N VAL A 137 3.30 -9.83 -13.76
CA VAL A 137 3.80 -11.21 -13.68
C VAL A 137 3.06 -12.01 -12.62
N ALA A 138 2.86 -11.43 -11.44
CA ALA A 138 2.17 -12.06 -10.32
C ALA A 138 0.72 -12.41 -10.69
N GLU A 139 0.03 -11.53 -11.40
CA GLU A 139 -1.31 -11.79 -11.91
C GLU A 139 -1.34 -13.05 -12.77
N GLN A 140 -0.49 -13.13 -13.80
CA GLN A 140 -0.45 -14.29 -14.72
C GLN A 140 -0.16 -15.61 -13.97
N VAL A 141 0.81 -15.59 -13.05
CA VAL A 141 1.20 -16.79 -12.28
C VAL A 141 0.09 -17.22 -11.31
N CYS A 142 -0.61 -16.28 -10.68
CA CYS A 142 -1.65 -16.57 -9.71
C CYS A 142 -3.00 -16.90 -10.35
N THR A 143 -3.26 -16.44 -11.58
CA THR A 143 -4.44 -16.83 -12.35
C THR A 143 -4.34 -18.22 -12.95
N ASP A 144 -3.13 -18.78 -13.06
CA ASP A 144 -2.91 -20.11 -13.65
C ASP A 144 -3.22 -21.25 -12.67
N LYS A 145 -4.49 -21.35 -12.30
CA LYS A 145 -5.13 -22.59 -11.83
C LYS A 145 -6.59 -22.62 -12.30
N ARG A 146 -6.87 -23.55 -13.22
CA ARG A 146 -8.17 -24.21 -13.49
C ARG A 146 -9.04 -23.60 -14.60
N SER A 147 -8.73 -23.93 -15.85
CA SER A 147 -9.75 -23.94 -16.91
C SER A 147 -9.64 -25.06 -17.97
N ASP A 148 -8.79 -26.09 -17.80
CA ASP A 148 -8.59 -27.13 -18.83
C ASP A 148 -8.80 -28.59 -18.39
N GLU A 149 -9.79 -28.90 -17.54
CA GLU A 149 -10.14 -30.33 -17.27
C GLU A 149 -11.63 -30.70 -17.28
N LEU A 150 -12.56 -29.82 -17.67
CA LEU A 150 -13.98 -30.21 -17.80
C LEU A 150 -14.59 -29.78 -19.14
N GLY A 151 -13.89 -30.11 -20.23
CA GLY A 151 -14.28 -29.71 -21.58
C GLY A 151 -14.25 -30.79 -22.64
N GLU A 152 -13.84 -32.04 -22.38
CA GLU A 152 -13.88 -33.04 -23.47
C GLU A 152 -13.98 -34.49 -22.98
N LYS A 153 -15.20 -35.01 -23.00
CA LYS A 153 -15.50 -36.34 -23.56
C LYS A 153 -17.00 -36.44 -23.83
N LYS A 154 -17.38 -36.03 -25.04
CA LYS A 154 -18.50 -36.61 -25.77
C LYS A 154 -18.11 -38.06 -26.11
N GLY A 155 -18.98 -39.00 -25.76
CA GLY A 155 -18.92 -40.41 -26.11
C GLY A 155 -20.22 -41.06 -25.71
#